data_AF-X1VT53-F1
#
_entry.id   AF-X1VT53-F1
#
_cell.length_a   1.000
_cell.length_b   1.000
_cell.length_c   1.000
_cell.angle_alpha   90.00
_cell.angle_beta   90.00
_cell.angle_gamma   90.00
#
_symmetry.space_group_name_H-M   'P 1'
#
loop_
_entity.id
_entity.type
_entity.pdbx_description
1 polymer ?
#
loop_
_entity_poly.entity_id
_entity_poly.type
_entity_poly.pdbx_seq_one_letter_code
_entity_poly.pdbx_strand_id
1 'polypeptide(L)'
;IDQLYQAFRRLRRSRYMASRIRGGIWFFQIKWSKKTDGWHPHIHALLDADFIPQAQIRQRWAKLTNGSDIVDIRACWSPESAANHVARYATRPGTLSSVPPPHRLSLLQTLHGRRIVGAWGTALKVPLAPPKATDKDEWRVLGSWTQVHELKRTDPVARQILFAWHTGFVLPIDTRLQIDLPFELEHPELRDIDENLYYQCSMFDT
;
A
#
# COMPACT_ATOMS: atom_id res chain seq x y z
N ILE A 1 5.30 15.56 5.68
CA ILE A 1 5.64 14.54 4.65
C ILE A 1 6.45 15.15 3.51
N ASP A 2 6.04 16.29 2.96
CA ASP A 2 6.73 16.89 1.80
C ASP A 2 8.20 17.23 2.08
N GLN A 3 8.50 17.74 3.28
CA GLN A 3 9.88 17.98 3.73
C GLN A 3 10.73 16.69 3.70
N LEU A 4 10.16 15.54 4.09
CA LEU A 4 10.86 14.25 4.06
C LEU A 4 11.20 13.84 2.62
N TYR A 5 10.24 13.98 1.69
CA TYR A 5 10.47 13.72 0.27
C TYR A 5 11.50 14.66 -0.34
N GLN A 6 11.45 15.94 -0.01
CA GLN A 6 12.45 16.91 -0.45
C GLN A 6 13.84 16.59 0.11
N ALA A 7 13.94 16.31 1.41
CA ALA A 7 15.19 15.91 2.05
C ALA A 7 15.78 14.65 1.41
N PHE A 8 14.97 13.62 1.18
CA PHE A 8 15.42 12.38 0.51
C PHE A 8 15.85 12.62 -0.93
N ARG A 9 15.09 13.43 -1.69
CA ARG A 9 15.47 13.81 -3.06
C ARG A 9 16.81 14.55 -3.07
N ARG A 10 17.03 15.49 -2.15
CA ARG A 10 18.29 16.23 -2.01
C ARG A 10 19.44 15.31 -1.57
N LEU A 11 19.20 14.39 -0.63
CA LEU A 11 20.20 13.41 -0.18
C LEU A 11 20.69 12.58 -1.35
N ARG A 12 19.78 11.94 -2.10
CA ARG A 12 20.13 11.10 -3.25
C ARG A 12 20.84 11.86 -4.37
N ARG A 13 20.52 13.14 -4.56
CA ARG A 13 21.15 14.00 -5.58
C ARG A 13 22.43 14.67 -5.11
N SER A 14 22.79 14.55 -3.83
CA SER A 14 24.06 15.09 -3.35
C SER A 14 25.21 14.37 -4.06
N ARG A 15 26.26 15.12 -4.43
CA ARG A 15 27.43 14.60 -5.17
C ARG A 15 27.99 13.32 -4.56
N TYR A 16 28.07 13.25 -3.23
CA TYR A 16 28.60 12.10 -2.51
C TYR A 16 27.74 10.84 -2.66
N MET A 17 26.42 10.97 -2.61
CA MET A 17 25.48 9.85 -2.73
C MET A 17 25.33 9.45 -4.20
N ALA A 18 25.18 10.42 -5.09
CA ALA A 18 25.03 10.19 -6.53
C ALA A 18 26.24 9.49 -7.15
N SER A 19 27.45 9.71 -6.63
CA SER A 19 28.65 9.01 -7.12
C SER A 19 28.77 7.55 -6.63
N ARG A 20 27.89 7.09 -5.74
CA ARG A 20 27.92 5.73 -5.15
C ARG A 20 26.66 4.92 -5.43
N ILE A 21 25.54 5.58 -5.70
CA ILE A 21 24.23 4.95 -5.90
C ILE A 21 23.93 4.92 -7.40
N ARG A 22 23.92 3.72 -7.97
CA ARG A 22 23.54 3.45 -9.36
C ARG A 22 22.02 3.46 -9.54
N GLY A 23 21.28 3.04 -8.51
CA GLY A 23 19.82 3.01 -8.51
C GLY A 23 19.24 2.59 -7.17
N GLY A 24 17.91 2.52 -7.09
CA GLY A 24 17.24 1.99 -5.91
C GLY A 24 15.73 2.07 -5.96
N ILE A 25 15.10 1.45 -4.98
CA ILE A 25 13.66 1.47 -4.74
C ILE A 25 13.43 2.03 -3.34
N TRP A 26 12.49 2.95 -3.19
CA TRP A 26 12.15 3.55 -1.91
C TRP A 26 10.67 3.35 -1.57
N PHE A 27 10.38 3.25 -0.27
CA PHE A 27 9.06 3.06 0.32
C PHE A 27 8.85 4.09 1.42
N PHE A 28 7.73 4.80 1.35
CA PHE A 28 7.28 5.68 2.40
C PHE A 28 6.52 4.88 3.46
N GLN A 29 6.79 5.19 4.72
CA GLN A 29 6.04 4.66 5.84
C GLN A 29 5.75 5.77 6.84
N ILE A 30 4.57 5.77 7.44
CA ILE A 30 4.22 6.66 8.54
C ILE A 30 3.64 5.84 9.70
N LYS A 31 4.13 6.14 10.91
CA LYS A 31 3.68 5.50 12.15
C LYS A 31 3.22 6.56 13.15
N TRP A 32 2.22 6.22 13.96
CA TRP A 32 1.90 6.99 15.14
C TRP A 32 2.72 6.48 16.32
N SER A 33 3.43 7.37 16.99
CA SER A 33 4.17 7.07 18.22
C SER A 33 3.35 7.50 19.41
N LYS A 34 2.90 6.54 20.23
CA LYS A 34 2.23 6.81 21.51
C LYS A 34 3.15 7.52 22.51
N LYS A 35 4.47 7.33 22.40
CA LYS A 35 5.45 7.90 23.35
C LYS A 35 5.63 9.40 23.16
N THR A 36 5.58 9.87 21.92
CA THR A 36 5.81 11.27 21.57
C THR A 36 4.52 11.96 21.12
N ASP A 37 3.39 11.26 21.23
CA ASP A 37 2.07 11.64 20.74
C ASP A 37 2.12 12.31 19.35
N GLY A 38 2.73 11.61 18.38
CA GLY A 38 3.03 12.24 17.11
C GLY A 38 3.39 11.31 15.97
N TRP A 39 3.46 11.90 14.78
CA TRP A 39 3.74 11.22 13.52
C TRP A 39 5.23 11.02 13.28
N HIS A 40 5.58 9.79 12.93
CA HIS A 40 6.94 9.38 12.60
C HIS A 40 6.94 8.92 11.14
N PRO A 41 7.23 9.81 10.18
CA PRO A 41 7.36 9.47 8.77
C PRO A 41 8.80 9.04 8.43
N HIS A 42 8.93 7.93 7.70
CA HIS A 42 10.18 7.25 7.39
C HIS A 42 10.24 6.93 5.89
N ILE A 43 11.46 6.85 5.37
CA ILE A 43 11.74 6.28 4.07
C ILE A 43 12.64 5.07 4.26
N HIS A 44 12.20 3.93 3.73
CA HIS A 44 13.01 2.74 3.58
C HIS A 44 13.49 2.66 2.15
N ALA A 45 14.73 2.29 1.90
CA ALA A 45 15.25 2.19 0.55
C ALA A 45 16.18 0.99 0.37
N LEU A 46 16.00 0.27 -0.74
CA LEU A 46 16.95 -0.72 -1.24
C LEU A 46 17.79 -0.04 -2.31
N LEU A 47 19.11 -0.07 -2.14
CA LEU A 47 20.06 0.67 -2.98
C LEU A 47 20.95 -0.29 -3.74
N ASP A 48 21.10 -0.05 -5.05
CA ASP A 48 22.20 -0.59 -5.84
C ASP A 48 23.36 0.40 -5.73
N ALA A 49 24.26 0.11 -4.78
CA ALA A 49 25.35 1.01 -4.40
C ALA A 49 26.52 0.25 -3.78
N ASP A 50 27.68 0.88 -3.78
CA ASP A 50 28.77 0.46 -2.89
C ASP A 50 28.38 0.79 -1.44
N PHE A 51 28.91 0.04 -0.47
CA PHE A 51 28.53 0.27 0.93
C PHE A 51 28.87 1.70 1.37
N ILE A 52 27.87 2.40 1.90
CA ILE A 52 28.00 3.78 2.33
C ILE A 52 28.07 3.79 3.87
N PRO A 53 29.15 4.33 4.47
CA PRO A 53 29.24 4.40 5.92
C PRO A 53 28.07 5.17 6.53
N GLN A 54 27.44 4.62 7.57
CA GLN A 54 26.28 5.21 8.25
C GLN A 54 26.53 6.66 8.68
N ALA A 55 27.72 6.95 9.23
CA ALA A 55 28.11 8.29 9.66
C ALA A 55 28.01 9.33 8.53
N GLN A 56 28.34 8.93 7.29
CA GLN A 56 28.29 9.82 6.12
C GLN A 56 26.85 10.14 5.72
N ILE A 57 25.94 9.16 5.83
CA ILE A 57 24.52 9.39 5.57
C ILE A 57 23.91 10.21 6.70
N ARG A 58 24.15 9.84 7.96
CA ARG A 58 23.67 10.52 9.17
C ARG A 58 23.98 12.01 9.16
N GLN A 59 25.24 12.38 8.90
CA GLN A 59 25.66 13.79 8.87
C GLN A 59 24.93 14.59 7.79
N ARG A 60 24.72 13.98 6.60
CA ARG A 60 24.00 14.63 5.49
C ARG A 60 22.51 14.71 5.75
N TRP A 61 21.95 13.66 6.35
CA TRP A 61 20.54 13.58 6.71
C TRP A 61 20.19 14.67 7.72
N ALA A 62 20.94 14.79 8.82
CA ALA A 62 20.74 15.83 9.83
C ALA A 62 20.75 17.24 9.25
N LYS A 63 21.63 17.52 8.27
CA LYS A 63 21.65 18.82 7.58
C LYS A 63 20.42 19.07 6.71
N LEU A 64 19.85 18.02 6.11
CA LEU A 64 18.71 18.12 5.19
C LEU A 64 17.36 18.12 5.89
N THR A 65 17.29 17.58 7.10
CA THR A 65 16.07 17.44 7.91
C THR A 65 16.02 18.39 9.10
N ASN A 66 16.95 19.34 9.18
CA ASN A 66 17.10 20.29 10.28
C ASN A 66 17.25 19.59 11.66
N GLY A 67 18.06 18.54 11.72
CA GLY A 67 18.50 17.92 12.97
C GLY A 67 18.11 16.46 13.18
N SER A 68 17.30 15.85 12.30
CA SER A 68 17.03 14.41 12.38
C SER A 68 18.21 13.61 11.83
N ASP A 69 18.84 12.82 12.69
CA ASP A 69 20.05 12.07 12.41
C ASP A 69 19.82 10.54 12.44
N ILE A 70 18.56 10.13 12.57
CA ILE A 70 18.14 8.73 12.61
C ILE A 70 18.26 8.11 11.21
N VAL A 71 19.28 7.27 11.03
CA VAL A 71 19.55 6.53 9.80
C VAL A 71 20.03 5.13 10.18
N ASP A 72 19.47 4.10 9.55
CA ASP A 72 20.01 2.73 9.56
C ASP A 72 20.44 2.37 8.14
N ILE A 73 21.61 1.75 8.00
CA ILE A 73 22.10 1.22 6.72
C ILE A 73 22.80 -0.10 6.97
N ARG A 74 22.43 -1.11 6.17
CA ARG A 74 22.98 -2.46 6.27
C ARG A 74 23.28 -2.96 4.86
N ALA A 75 24.36 -3.72 4.74
CA ALA A 75 24.63 -4.45 3.52
C ALA A 75 23.58 -5.56 3.36
N CYS A 76 23.05 -5.70 2.14
CA CYS A 76 22.19 -6.82 1.78
C CYS A 76 23.06 -7.91 1.15
N TRP A 77 23.20 -9.04 1.83
CA TRP A 77 24.10 -10.13 1.43
C TRP A 77 23.43 -11.20 0.57
N SER A 78 22.09 -11.19 0.48
CA SER A 78 21.34 -12.13 -0.34
C SER A 78 20.09 -11.48 -0.97
N PRO A 79 19.67 -11.95 -2.16
CA PRO A 79 18.42 -11.52 -2.78
C PRO A 79 17.20 -11.76 -1.88
N GLU A 80 17.18 -12.88 -1.15
CA GLU A 80 16.09 -13.22 -0.23
C GLU A 80 15.98 -12.23 0.94
N SER A 81 17.12 -11.83 1.53
CA SER A 81 17.15 -10.82 2.58
C SER A 81 16.63 -9.46 2.07
N ALA A 82 17.04 -9.08 0.85
CA ALA A 82 16.56 -7.87 0.21
C ALA A 82 15.05 -7.92 -0.08
N ALA A 83 14.54 -9.03 -0.62
CA ALA A 83 13.12 -9.23 -0.90
C ALA A 83 12.27 -9.19 0.37
N ASN A 84 12.69 -9.91 1.42
CA ASN A 84 12.01 -9.90 2.73
C ASN A 84 11.98 -8.51 3.35
N HIS A 85 13.07 -7.73 3.22
CA HIS A 85 13.10 -6.37 3.72
C HIS A 85 12.14 -5.46 2.94
N VAL A 86 12.19 -5.52 1.61
CA VAL A 86 11.34 -4.72 0.72
C VAL A 86 9.86 -5.05 0.92
N ALA A 87 9.49 -6.34 0.97
CA ALA A 87 8.10 -6.79 1.08
C ALA A 87 7.38 -6.24 2.32
N ARG A 88 8.10 -6.09 3.45
CA ARG A 88 7.56 -5.51 4.69
C ARG A 88 7.09 -4.07 4.54
N TYR A 89 7.76 -3.28 3.70
CA TYR A 89 7.48 -1.85 3.53
C TYR A 89 6.63 -1.55 2.31
N ALA A 90 6.72 -2.39 1.26
CA ALA A 90 5.83 -2.32 0.10
C ALA A 90 4.35 -2.47 0.48
N THR A 91 4.06 -3.31 1.46
CA THR A 91 2.68 -3.68 1.83
C THR A 91 2.10 -2.85 2.97
N ARG A 92 2.90 -1.99 3.63
CA ARG A 92 2.50 -1.37 4.91
C ARG A 92 2.98 0.07 5.06
N PRO A 93 2.45 1.02 4.25
CA PRO A 93 2.78 2.44 4.34
C PRO A 93 2.26 3.10 5.63
N GLY A 94 1.23 2.53 6.26
CA GLY A 94 0.68 2.97 7.53
C GLY A 94 -0.09 1.85 8.21
N THR A 95 -0.44 2.00 9.49
CA THR A 95 -1.28 1.02 10.21
C THR A 95 -2.43 1.78 10.88
N LEU A 96 -3.61 1.78 10.25
CA LEU A 96 -4.76 2.56 10.72
C LEU A 96 -5.19 2.19 12.15
N SER A 97 -5.12 0.90 12.50
CA SER A 97 -5.45 0.41 13.86
C SER A 97 -4.50 0.93 14.94
N SER A 98 -3.28 1.32 14.58
CA SER A 98 -2.31 1.90 15.54
C SER A 98 -2.53 3.39 15.80
N VAL A 99 -3.40 4.04 15.02
CA VAL A 99 -3.69 5.47 15.09
C VAL A 99 -4.95 5.71 15.93
N PRO A 100 -4.94 6.67 16.87
CA PRO A 100 -6.12 7.08 17.61
C PRO A 100 -7.27 7.48 16.68
N PRO A 101 -8.55 7.16 16.99
CA PRO A 101 -9.71 7.50 16.17
C PRO A 101 -9.72 8.93 15.59
N PRO A 102 -9.43 10.01 16.35
CA PRO A 102 -9.48 11.37 15.81
C PRO A 102 -8.46 11.66 14.70
N HIS A 103 -7.38 10.89 14.61
CA HIS A 103 -6.31 11.13 13.63
C HIS A 103 -6.42 10.24 12.38
N ARG A 104 -7.35 9.28 12.36
CA ARG A 104 -7.49 8.30 11.26
C ARG A 104 -7.90 8.95 9.95
N LEU A 105 -8.88 9.87 9.98
CA LEU A 105 -9.34 10.57 8.79
C LEU A 105 -8.23 11.43 8.19
N SER A 106 -7.52 12.19 9.04
CA SER A 106 -6.36 12.99 8.63
C SER A 106 -5.27 12.13 7.97
N LEU A 107 -4.99 10.95 8.50
CA LEU A 107 -4.03 10.02 7.88
C LEU A 107 -4.48 9.61 6.48
N LEU A 108 -5.74 9.20 6.32
CA LEU A 108 -6.29 8.76 5.02
C LEU A 108 -6.23 9.89 3.99
N GLN A 109 -6.75 11.07 4.34
CA GLN A 109 -6.72 12.26 3.48
C GLN A 109 -5.28 12.66 3.12
N THR A 110 -4.37 12.57 4.10
CA THR A 110 -2.96 12.90 3.86
C THR A 110 -2.31 11.92 2.92
N LEU A 111 -2.60 10.62 2.98
CA LEU A 111 -1.97 9.61 2.12
C LEU A 111 -2.66 9.47 0.76
N HIS A 112 -3.91 9.91 0.62
CA HIS A 112 -4.66 9.82 -0.60
C HIS A 112 -3.93 10.48 -1.78
N GLY A 113 -3.85 9.77 -2.91
CA GLY A 113 -3.15 10.23 -4.13
C GLY A 113 -1.63 10.36 -4.00
N ARG A 114 -1.03 10.09 -2.83
CA ARG A 114 0.41 10.23 -2.65
C ARG A 114 1.16 9.01 -3.15
N ARG A 115 2.21 9.26 -3.91
CA ARG A 115 3.19 8.22 -4.25
C ARG A 115 3.87 7.74 -2.97
N ILE A 116 3.69 6.46 -2.64
CA ILE A 116 4.31 5.79 -1.47
C ILE A 116 5.49 4.90 -1.84
N VAL A 117 5.71 4.64 -3.13
CA VAL A 117 6.81 3.82 -3.64
C VAL A 117 7.37 4.44 -4.91
N GLY A 118 8.67 4.30 -5.14
CA GLY A 118 9.27 4.67 -6.42
C GLY A 118 10.63 4.03 -6.65
N ALA A 119 11.00 3.92 -7.92
CA ALA A 119 12.30 3.42 -8.35
C ALA A 119 13.09 4.51 -9.09
N TRP A 120 14.42 4.37 -9.12
CA TRP A 120 15.29 5.21 -9.94
C TRP A 120 16.55 4.45 -10.38
N GLY A 121 17.23 4.96 -11.41
CA GLY A 121 18.49 4.40 -11.89
C GLY A 121 18.33 2.96 -12.37
N THR A 122 19.23 2.07 -11.95
CA THR A 122 19.20 0.64 -12.30
C THR A 122 17.90 -0.07 -11.92
N ALA A 123 17.20 0.40 -10.88
CA ALA A 123 15.95 -0.17 -10.43
C ALA A 123 14.73 0.19 -11.30
N LEU A 124 14.84 1.11 -12.27
CA LEU A 124 13.74 1.40 -13.20
C LEU A 124 13.34 0.19 -14.06
N LYS A 125 14.22 -0.81 -14.15
CA LYS A 125 13.96 -2.09 -14.82
C LYS A 125 13.02 -3.01 -14.02
N VAL A 126 12.79 -2.70 -12.75
CA VAL A 126 11.90 -3.48 -11.88
C VAL A 126 10.49 -2.88 -11.97
N PRO A 127 9.50 -3.60 -12.55
CA PRO A 127 8.13 -3.12 -12.57
C PRO A 127 7.58 -3.05 -11.15
N LEU A 128 7.08 -1.88 -10.76
CA LEU A 128 6.41 -1.67 -9.47
C LEU A 128 4.88 -1.84 -9.56
N ALA A 129 4.36 -1.93 -10.79
CA ALA A 129 2.96 -2.25 -11.02
C ALA A 129 2.79 -3.78 -11.08
N PRO A 130 1.64 -4.31 -10.64
CA PRO A 130 1.33 -5.72 -10.87
C PRO A 130 1.37 -6.02 -12.37
N PRO A 131 1.75 -7.25 -12.77
CA PRO A 131 1.61 -7.67 -14.16
C PRO A 131 0.15 -7.51 -14.60
N LYS A 132 -0.06 -7.18 -15.87
CA LYS A 132 -1.42 -7.15 -16.42
C LYS A 132 -2.01 -8.56 -16.26
N ALA A 133 -3.19 -8.66 -15.66
CA ALA A 133 -3.94 -9.91 -15.62
C ALA A 133 -4.23 -10.32 -17.07
N THR A 134 -3.58 -11.40 -17.53
CA THR A 134 -3.68 -11.93 -18.90
C THR A 134 -4.99 -12.68 -19.12
N ASP A 135 -5.53 -13.20 -18.03
CA ASP A 135 -6.75 -13.98 -17.95
C ASP A 135 -7.97 -13.11 -17.64
N LYS A 136 -7.84 -11.78 -17.47
CA LYS A 136 -8.94 -10.89 -17.05
C LYS A 136 -10.28 -11.09 -17.78
N ASP A 137 -10.22 -11.48 -19.07
CA ASP A 137 -11.39 -11.67 -19.93
C ASP A 137 -12.04 -13.06 -19.72
N GLU A 138 -11.36 -13.96 -19.03
CA GLU A 138 -11.86 -15.25 -18.54
C GLU A 138 -12.58 -15.12 -17.19
N TRP A 139 -12.38 -14.00 -16.46
CA TRP A 139 -12.97 -13.81 -15.13
C TRP A 139 -14.46 -13.54 -15.26
N ARG A 140 -15.24 -14.26 -14.46
CA ARG A 140 -16.68 -14.03 -14.33
C ARG A 140 -16.99 -13.60 -12.92
N VAL A 141 -17.79 -12.54 -12.79
CA VAL A 141 -18.28 -12.10 -11.48
C VAL A 141 -19.28 -13.14 -10.97
N LEU A 142 -18.94 -13.83 -9.88
CA LEU A 142 -19.83 -14.78 -9.21
C LEU A 142 -20.75 -14.11 -8.19
N GLY A 143 -20.30 -12.98 -7.63
CA GLY A 143 -20.99 -12.20 -6.59
C GLY A 143 -19.98 -11.43 -5.74
N SER A 144 -20.45 -10.49 -4.91
CA SER A 144 -19.60 -9.78 -3.95
C SER A 144 -19.25 -10.65 -2.74
N TRP A 145 -18.13 -10.34 -2.07
CA TRP A 145 -17.70 -11.03 -0.86
C TRP A 145 -18.78 -11.01 0.25
N THR A 146 -19.45 -9.86 0.41
CA THR A 146 -20.53 -9.68 1.38
C THR A 146 -21.69 -10.62 1.09
N GLN A 147 -22.15 -10.68 -0.17
CA GLN A 147 -23.24 -11.57 -0.59
C GLN A 147 -22.91 -13.04 -0.35
N VAL A 148 -21.70 -13.48 -0.72
CA VAL A 148 -21.24 -14.85 -0.45
C VAL A 148 -21.32 -15.17 1.05
N HIS A 149 -20.92 -14.24 1.91
CA HIS A 149 -20.93 -14.43 3.36
C HIS A 149 -22.32 -14.38 3.99
N GLU A 150 -23.23 -13.58 3.45
CA GLU A 150 -24.64 -13.50 3.88
C GLU A 150 -25.42 -14.75 3.47
N LEU A 151 -25.24 -15.18 2.22
CA LEU A 151 -25.95 -16.31 1.62
C LEU A 151 -25.36 -17.67 2.02
N LYS A 152 -24.22 -17.73 2.72
CA LYS A 152 -23.57 -18.99 3.11
C LYS A 152 -24.47 -19.96 3.89
N ARG A 153 -25.54 -19.48 4.52
CA ARG A 153 -26.48 -20.32 5.28
C ARG A 153 -27.63 -20.84 4.42
N THR A 154 -28.03 -20.08 3.41
CA THR A 154 -29.23 -20.29 2.61
C THR A 154 -28.91 -20.87 1.23
N ASP A 155 -27.81 -20.45 0.61
CA ASP A 155 -27.40 -20.82 -0.73
C ASP A 155 -26.28 -21.89 -0.71
N PRO A 156 -26.48 -23.06 -1.35
CA PRO A 156 -25.43 -24.07 -1.50
C PRO A 156 -24.23 -23.59 -2.33
N VAL A 157 -24.43 -22.73 -3.33
CA VAL A 157 -23.36 -22.16 -4.16
C VAL A 157 -22.47 -21.23 -3.35
N ALA A 158 -23.05 -20.40 -2.47
CA ALA A 158 -22.27 -19.56 -1.56
C ALA A 158 -21.35 -20.41 -0.65
N ARG A 159 -21.84 -21.57 -0.18
CA ARG A 159 -21.04 -22.52 0.59
C ARG A 159 -19.92 -23.13 -0.24
N GLN A 160 -20.19 -23.49 -1.49
CA GLN A 160 -19.19 -24.03 -2.40
C GLN A 160 -18.09 -23.01 -2.73
N ILE A 161 -18.43 -21.73 -2.93
CA ILE A 161 -17.48 -20.63 -3.11
C ILE A 161 -16.56 -20.49 -1.89
N LEU A 162 -17.13 -20.48 -0.68
CA LEU A 162 -16.32 -20.43 0.55
C LEU A 162 -15.47 -21.68 0.74
N PHE A 163 -16.00 -22.86 0.43
CA PHE A 163 -15.25 -24.11 0.49
C PHE A 163 -14.06 -24.10 -0.47
N ALA A 164 -14.27 -23.69 -1.72
CA ALA A 164 -13.22 -23.53 -2.73
C ALA A 164 -12.15 -22.54 -2.28
N TRP A 165 -12.55 -21.40 -1.72
CA TRP A 165 -11.63 -20.41 -1.17
C TRP A 165 -10.76 -20.97 -0.04
N HIS A 166 -11.34 -21.76 0.87
CA HIS A 166 -10.61 -22.33 2.01
C HIS A 166 -9.72 -23.52 1.66
N THR A 167 -10.10 -24.31 0.66
CA THR A 167 -9.45 -25.59 0.34
C THR A 167 -8.61 -25.55 -0.94
N GLY A 168 -8.75 -24.51 -1.76
CA GLY A 168 -8.18 -24.45 -3.09
C GLY A 168 -8.89 -25.36 -4.11
N PHE A 169 -10.07 -25.90 -3.76
CA PHE A 169 -10.86 -26.72 -4.69
C PHE A 169 -11.35 -25.89 -5.88
N VAL A 170 -11.24 -26.43 -7.09
CA VAL A 170 -11.68 -25.76 -8.33
C VAL A 170 -13.17 -25.97 -8.53
N LEU A 171 -13.94 -24.89 -8.61
CA LEU A 171 -15.37 -24.95 -8.85
C LEU A 171 -15.70 -25.23 -10.32
N PRO A 172 -16.78 -25.97 -10.60
CA PRO A 172 -17.35 -26.08 -11.94
C PRO A 172 -17.73 -24.72 -12.53
N ILE A 173 -17.58 -24.57 -13.85
CA ILE A 173 -17.73 -23.29 -14.58
C ILE A 173 -19.18 -22.75 -14.60
N ASP A 174 -20.15 -23.60 -14.29
CA ASP A 174 -21.58 -23.32 -14.20
C ASP A 174 -22.03 -22.86 -12.81
N THR A 175 -21.12 -22.85 -11.83
CA THR A 175 -21.40 -22.34 -10.48
C THR A 175 -21.75 -20.86 -10.54
N ARG A 176 -23.01 -20.50 -10.27
CA ARG A 176 -23.49 -19.12 -10.19
C ARG A 176 -24.35 -18.94 -8.96
N LEU A 177 -24.12 -17.86 -8.21
CA LEU A 177 -25.10 -17.43 -7.23
C LEU A 177 -26.37 -17.04 -8.01
N GLN A 178 -27.53 -17.54 -7.59
CA GLN A 178 -28.79 -17.04 -8.12
C GLN A 178 -28.95 -15.62 -7.59
N ILE A 179 -28.65 -14.65 -8.44
CA ILE A 179 -28.82 -13.25 -8.11
C ILE A 179 -30.26 -12.90 -8.46
N ASP A 180 -31.12 -12.75 -7.45
CA ASP A 180 -32.34 -11.97 -7.60
C ASP A 180 -31.91 -10.50 -7.77
N LEU A 181 -31.62 -10.08 -8.99
CA LEU A 181 -31.67 -8.66 -9.34
C LEU A 181 -33.08 -8.40 -9.85
N PRO A 182 -33.80 -7.49 -9.19
CA PRO A 182 -33.83 -6.17 -9.80
C PRO A 182 -33.56 -5.11 -8.74
N PHE A 183 -32.40 -4.47 -8.84
CA PHE A 183 -32.34 -3.09 -8.43
C PHE A 183 -31.90 -2.28 -9.65
N GLU A 184 -32.88 -1.83 -10.42
CA GLU A 184 -32.67 -0.61 -11.18
C GLU A 184 -32.43 0.51 -10.15
N LEU A 185 -31.29 1.18 -10.29
CA LEU A 185 -30.83 2.25 -9.43
C LEU A 185 -31.70 3.50 -9.64
N GLU A 186 -32.87 3.59 -9.01
CA GLU A 186 -33.72 4.79 -9.09
C GLU A 186 -33.38 5.87 -8.04
N HIS A 187 -32.46 5.62 -7.10
CA HIS A 187 -32.16 6.59 -6.04
C HIS A 187 -30.65 6.81 -5.87
N PRO A 188 -30.09 7.99 -6.24
CA PRO A 188 -28.65 8.26 -6.20
C PRO A 188 -28.07 8.43 -4.78
N GLU A 189 -28.86 8.24 -3.73
CA GLU A 189 -28.50 8.57 -2.34
C GLU A 189 -28.78 7.40 -1.37
N LEU A 190 -27.76 6.99 -0.63
CA LEU A 190 -27.81 6.01 0.47
C LEU A 190 -28.00 6.72 1.81
N ARG A 191 -28.69 6.10 2.78
CA ARG A 191 -28.84 6.60 4.16
C ARG A 191 -28.26 5.64 5.19
N ASP A 192 -27.56 6.15 6.21
CA ASP A 192 -27.12 5.35 7.36
C ASP A 192 -28.15 5.32 8.50
N ILE A 193 -27.81 4.61 9.59
CA ILE A 193 -28.66 4.45 10.78
C ILE A 193 -28.91 5.76 11.54
N ASP A 194 -28.11 6.79 11.25
CA ASP A 194 -28.16 8.11 11.86
C ASP A 194 -28.78 9.13 10.88
N GLU A 195 -29.45 8.65 9.82
CA GLU A 195 -30.11 9.41 8.75
C GLU A 195 -29.19 10.28 7.86
N ASN A 196 -27.89 10.04 7.87
CA ASN A 196 -26.95 10.77 7.00
C ASN A 196 -27.08 10.31 5.54
N LEU A 197 -27.11 11.26 4.61
CA LEU A 197 -27.22 11.04 3.17
C LEU A 197 -25.83 10.92 2.51
N TYR A 198 -25.64 9.89 1.67
CA TYR A 198 -24.42 9.62 0.92
C TYR A 198 -24.71 9.42 -0.56
N TYR A 199 -23.85 9.91 -1.46
CA TYR A 199 -23.97 9.59 -2.88
C TYR A 199 -23.58 8.14 -3.17
N GLN A 200 -24.38 7.44 -3.98
CA GLN A 200 -24.23 6.01 -4.25
C GLN A 200 -23.09 5.68 -5.25
N CYS A 201 -22.65 6.64 -6.06
CA CYS A 201 -21.44 6.53 -6.86
C CYS A 201 -20.25 7.14 -6.12
N SER A 202 -19.08 6.51 -6.30
CA SER A 202 -17.81 7.07 -5.87
C SER A 202 -17.66 8.48 -6.45
N MET A 203 -17.36 9.47 -5.61
CA MET A 203 -17.01 10.83 -6.05
C MET A 203 -15.73 10.89 -6.92
N PHE A 204 -15.19 9.72 -7.28
CA PHE A 204 -13.92 9.50 -7.96
C PHE A 204 -14.06 8.75 -9.29
N ASP A 205 -15.28 8.52 -9.81
CA ASP A 205 -15.47 8.14 -11.22
C ASP A 205 -15.42 9.41 -12.10
N THR A 206 -14.19 9.94 -12.24
CA THR A 206 -13.76 10.89 -13.29
C THR A 206 -12.36 10.52 -13.76
#